data_AF-A0A1L9B639-F1
#
_entry.id   AF-A0A1L9B639-F1
#
_cell.length_a   1.000
_cell.length_b   1.000
_cell.length_c   1.000
_cell.angle_alpha   90.00
_cell.angle_beta   90.00
_cell.angle_gamma   90.00
#
_symmetry.space_group_name_H-M   'P 1'
#
loop_
_entity.id
_entity.type
_entity.pdbx_description
1 polymer ?
#
loop_
_entity_poly.entity_id
_entity_poly.type
_entity_poly.pdbx_seq_one_letter_code
_entity_poly.pdbx_strand_id
1 'polypeptide(L)'
;MSRSKSKRSKPSATPPKGSSRGAAPSAPPPPAPASEPPARSAAASDAPARTPSSPEPSLRSGPPPERPSRPVAPVSAGDQGSGVVGAAVRTWFAAYRVEVVLFLVSFVVLASFSSQRFLRQSEAPHFVYQAKAWLEGRLDLDPEVLPNLEDWACVREVAGAKVRCEGPPRPGDRWYVSFPSFPAVVMLPFVAINGYQFNDTSFGVFTGALAVALFYALLRFLSKEGETPRTWAPNAVLALTLAFGTLFFYASIRGEVWFSAEVMGVAFTCLYARNAVRAHRPVLAGLFFSMATLTRTPLLFTGLFFVLEAVCPGPDRLSQLKELGTRWKVVADKLGHFALGAAPLALLAAAYNVYRFGSPAEFGHRFLYNNRVNVDIDRLGLFNVAYLSRNLEAAFLKLPGLSGSPPRLTYDPHGLTLLLTLPLLVFLLIPKRKPRLHWPVWLTVAVTALPGLFYQNTGYMQFGFRFSIDYTPYLLLLFALGGWSLRHRAVVAALVLGGLVNFWGAVAFRGYTELVRNW
;
A
#
# COMPACT_ATOMS: atom_id res chain seq x y z
N MET A 1 7.25 56.17 -36.23
CA MET A 1 6.83 55.46 -37.46
C MET A 1 6.82 53.96 -37.15
N SER A 2 5.94 53.08 -37.64
CA SER A 2 4.72 53.25 -38.47
C SER A 2 3.60 52.31 -37.96
N ARG A 3 2.41 52.29 -38.58
CA ARG A 3 1.20 51.55 -38.14
C ARG A 3 0.68 50.53 -39.15
N SER A 4 0.20 49.37 -38.68
CA SER A 4 -0.96 48.61 -39.19
C SER A 4 -1.39 47.60 -38.11
N LYS A 5 -2.65 47.33 -37.70
CA LYS A 5 -3.96 47.15 -38.37
C LYS A 5 -3.93 45.97 -39.38
N SER A 6 -4.88 45.04 -39.43
CA SER A 6 -6.14 44.82 -38.68
C SER A 6 -6.14 43.36 -38.14
N LYS A 7 -7.20 42.61 -37.78
CA LYS A 7 -8.68 42.71 -37.86
C LYS A 7 -9.29 41.87 -36.70
N ARG A 8 -10.62 41.89 -36.49
CA ARG A 8 -11.33 41.06 -35.48
C ARG A 8 -12.73 40.68 -35.99
N SER A 9 -13.24 39.50 -35.64
CA SER A 9 -14.60 39.04 -35.96
C SER A 9 -15.39 38.64 -34.70
N LYS A 10 -16.73 38.62 -34.80
CA LYS A 10 -17.67 38.19 -33.75
C LYS A 10 -18.41 36.92 -34.19
N PRO A 11 -18.87 36.04 -33.27
CA PRO A 11 -20.02 35.17 -33.49
C PRO A 11 -21.36 35.92 -33.27
N SER A 12 -22.43 35.41 -33.86
CA SER A 12 -23.82 35.87 -33.73
C SER A 12 -24.62 35.01 -32.74
N ALA A 13 -25.91 35.32 -32.52
CA ALA A 13 -26.76 34.66 -31.52
C ALA A 13 -28.23 34.46 -31.94
N THR A 14 -28.90 33.54 -31.25
CA THR A 14 -30.38 33.38 -31.10
C THR A 14 -31.19 32.81 -32.31
N PRO A 15 -32.41 32.26 -32.09
CA PRO A 15 -32.81 30.96 -32.67
C PRO A 15 -34.25 30.92 -33.25
N PRO A 16 -34.89 29.74 -33.39
CA PRO A 16 -36.34 29.58 -33.34
C PRO A 16 -36.86 28.62 -32.24
N LYS A 17 -38.19 28.53 -32.08
CA LYS A 17 -38.93 27.73 -31.05
C LYS A 17 -39.93 26.74 -31.69
N GLY A 18 -40.30 25.67 -30.97
CA GLY A 18 -41.47 24.79 -31.17
C GLY A 18 -41.37 23.56 -30.25
N SER A 19 -42.28 23.25 -29.30
CA SER A 19 -43.71 22.85 -29.41
C SER A 19 -43.85 21.48 -30.10
N SER A 20 -44.37 20.40 -29.49
CA SER A 20 -45.53 20.28 -28.57
C SER A 20 -45.42 19.11 -27.53
N ARG A 21 -45.97 19.25 -26.31
CA ARG A 21 -47.17 18.61 -25.69
C ARG A 21 -47.24 17.05 -25.58
N GLY A 22 -47.57 16.57 -24.36
CA GLY A 22 -47.95 15.16 -24.03
C GLY A 22 -47.24 14.66 -22.76
N ALA A 23 -47.70 14.93 -21.52
CA ALA A 23 -48.88 14.40 -20.81
C ALA A 23 -48.70 12.98 -20.20
N ALA A 24 -48.96 12.87 -18.88
CA ALA A 24 -48.99 11.67 -18.03
C ALA A 24 -50.14 11.87 -17.01
N PRO A 25 -50.45 10.96 -16.04
CA PRO A 25 -49.97 9.59 -15.77
C PRO A 25 -51.13 8.55 -15.65
N SER A 26 -50.85 7.28 -15.27
CA SER A 26 -51.90 6.34 -14.79
C SER A 26 -51.38 5.17 -13.91
N ALA A 27 -52.11 4.86 -12.83
CA ALA A 27 -52.02 3.70 -11.91
C ALA A 27 -53.14 3.79 -10.84
N PRO A 28 -53.47 2.76 -10.02
CA PRO A 28 -53.13 1.33 -10.06
C PRO A 28 -54.35 0.51 -10.58
N PRO A 29 -55.21 -0.29 -9.86
CA PRO A 29 -55.26 -0.84 -8.49
C PRO A 29 -55.35 -2.41 -8.40
N PRO A 30 -55.23 -3.02 -7.19
CA PRO A 30 -55.52 -4.45 -6.89
C PRO A 30 -56.87 -4.59 -6.10
N PRO A 31 -57.37 -5.76 -5.58
CA PRO A 31 -56.73 -6.58 -4.51
C PRO A 31 -57.01 -8.13 -4.43
N ALA A 32 -56.11 -8.89 -3.76
CA ALA A 32 -56.34 -10.00 -2.78
C ALA A 32 -57.24 -11.25 -3.14
N PRO A 33 -57.35 -12.32 -2.30
CA PRO A 33 -56.70 -12.61 -1.01
C PRO A 33 -56.04 -14.02 -0.84
N ALA A 34 -55.47 -14.18 0.36
CA ALA A 34 -54.81 -15.31 1.05
C ALA A 34 -55.22 -16.78 0.82
N SER A 35 -54.30 -17.71 1.14
CA SER A 35 -54.59 -18.94 1.91
C SER A 35 -53.35 -19.62 2.52
N GLU A 36 -53.19 -19.47 3.84
CA GLU A 36 -52.47 -20.34 4.80
C GLU A 36 -53.22 -20.19 6.14
N PRO A 37 -53.13 -21.13 7.12
CA PRO A 37 -52.82 -22.56 7.05
C PRO A 37 -54.00 -23.39 7.67
N PRO A 38 -53.79 -24.67 8.04
CA PRO A 38 -53.74 -24.97 9.48
C PRO A 38 -52.54 -25.86 9.85
N ALA A 39 -51.90 -25.82 11.02
CA ALA A 39 -52.28 -25.46 12.41
C ALA A 39 -52.82 -26.63 13.27
N ARG A 40 -51.88 -27.20 14.05
CA ARG A 40 -52.04 -27.82 15.39
C ARG A 40 -52.87 -29.12 15.53
N SER A 41 -52.20 -30.14 16.06
CA SER A 41 -52.62 -30.74 17.33
C SER A 41 -51.38 -31.05 18.19
N ALA A 42 -51.47 -30.81 19.49
CA ALA A 42 -50.41 -31.08 20.45
C ALA A 42 -51.02 -31.71 21.71
N ALA A 43 -50.58 -32.93 22.04
CA ALA A 43 -50.82 -33.68 23.27
C ALA A 43 -49.97 -34.97 23.20
N ALA A 44 -49.55 -35.62 24.29
CA ALA A 44 -49.31 -35.23 25.68
C ALA A 44 -48.48 -36.38 26.32
N SER A 45 -48.19 -36.31 27.64
CA SER A 45 -48.03 -37.44 28.59
C SER A 45 -47.66 -38.85 28.05
N ASP A 46 -46.61 -39.53 28.54
CA ASP A 46 -46.17 -39.57 29.94
C ASP A 46 -44.69 -39.91 30.16
N ALA A 47 -44.22 -39.56 31.35
CA ALA A 47 -43.14 -40.27 32.04
C ALA A 47 -43.75 -41.16 33.14
N PRO A 48 -43.02 -42.16 33.63
CA PRO A 48 -42.64 -42.02 35.04
C PRO A 48 -41.15 -42.28 35.30
N ALA A 49 -40.63 -41.59 36.30
CA ALA A 49 -39.26 -41.76 36.75
C ALA A 49 -39.12 -42.92 37.75
N ARG A 50 -37.88 -43.43 37.90
CA ARG A 50 -37.21 -43.55 39.21
C ARG A 50 -35.69 -43.72 39.07
N THR A 51 -34.99 -43.00 39.92
CA THR A 51 -33.55 -43.06 40.24
C THR A 51 -33.35 -43.91 41.50
N PRO A 52 -32.15 -43.98 42.11
CA PRO A 52 -30.81 -44.30 41.58
C PRO A 52 -30.19 -45.51 42.33
N SER A 53 -28.94 -45.89 42.03
CA SER A 53 -28.15 -46.74 42.95
C SER A 53 -26.64 -46.48 42.90
N SER A 54 -26.07 -46.22 44.09
CA SER A 54 -24.65 -46.13 44.49
C SER A 54 -24.59 -46.32 46.02
N PRO A 55 -23.42 -46.45 46.68
CA PRO A 55 -22.64 -47.68 46.79
C PRO A 55 -22.38 -48.12 48.25
N GLU A 56 -22.05 -49.39 48.51
CA GLU A 56 -21.65 -49.88 49.85
C GLU A 56 -20.54 -50.98 49.80
N PRO A 57 -19.83 -51.29 50.92
CA PRO A 57 -18.36 -51.34 50.83
C PRO A 57 -17.61 -52.55 51.44
N SER A 58 -16.34 -52.68 51.00
CA SER A 58 -15.16 -53.15 51.75
C SER A 58 -15.04 -54.61 52.26
N LEU A 59 -13.85 -55.21 52.02
CA LEU A 59 -13.02 -55.85 53.06
C LEU A 59 -11.57 -56.11 52.55
N ARG A 60 -10.68 -56.68 53.38
CA ARG A 60 -9.21 -56.53 53.27
C ARG A 60 -8.41 -57.81 52.92
N SER A 61 -7.37 -57.63 52.10
CA SER A 61 -6.05 -58.32 52.11
C SER A 61 -5.09 -57.50 51.20
N GLY A 62 -3.76 -57.56 51.21
CA GLY A 62 -2.77 -58.42 51.88
C GLY A 62 -1.61 -58.63 50.89
N PRO A 63 -0.40 -58.04 51.07
CA PRO A 63 0.53 -57.84 49.95
C PRO A 63 1.48 -59.04 49.66
N PRO A 64 1.70 -59.41 48.38
CA PRO A 64 2.78 -60.31 47.93
C PRO A 64 4.10 -59.55 47.64
N PRO A 65 5.25 -60.25 47.50
CA PRO A 65 6.56 -59.65 47.78
C PRO A 65 7.26 -58.91 46.62
N GLU A 66 8.26 -58.13 47.03
CA GLU A 66 9.12 -57.25 46.26
C GLU A 66 10.06 -57.99 45.28
N ARG A 67 10.44 -57.32 44.17
CA ARG A 67 11.47 -57.79 43.24
C ARG A 67 12.59 -56.74 43.14
N PRO A 68 13.86 -57.14 43.01
CA PRO A 68 15.01 -56.23 43.13
C PRO A 68 15.02 -55.17 42.02
N SER A 69 15.36 -53.94 42.41
CA SER A 69 15.43 -52.78 41.54
C SER A 69 16.61 -52.86 40.56
N ARG A 70 16.37 -52.45 39.30
CA ARG A 70 17.45 -52.12 38.38
C ARG A 70 18.03 -50.74 38.73
N PRO A 71 19.34 -50.50 38.51
CA PRO A 71 19.91 -49.17 38.67
C PRO A 71 19.20 -48.16 37.77
N VAL A 72 18.70 -47.07 38.35
CA VAL A 72 18.18 -45.93 37.59
C VAL A 72 19.38 -45.18 37.04
N ALA A 73 19.56 -45.23 35.71
CA ALA A 73 20.55 -44.39 35.03
C ALA A 73 20.21 -42.91 35.28
N PRO A 74 21.19 -42.04 35.56
CA PRO A 74 20.92 -40.63 35.82
C PRO A 74 20.26 -39.99 34.59
N VAL A 75 19.05 -39.45 34.78
CA VAL A 75 18.35 -38.73 33.72
C VAL A 75 19.11 -37.44 33.45
N SER A 76 19.79 -37.37 32.31
CA SER A 76 20.55 -36.19 31.88
C SER A 76 19.64 -34.97 31.74
N ALA A 77 19.61 -34.12 32.78
CA ALA A 77 18.84 -32.89 32.84
C ALA A 77 19.49 -31.78 31.99
N GLY A 78 19.55 -31.99 30.67
CA GLY A 78 20.29 -31.10 29.77
C GLY A 78 20.12 -31.39 28.28
N ASP A 79 18.90 -31.25 27.75
CA ASP A 79 18.70 -30.77 26.35
C ASP A 79 17.25 -30.35 26.00
N GLN A 80 16.24 -30.68 26.82
CA GLN A 80 14.82 -30.54 26.42
C GLN A 80 14.40 -29.13 25.95
N GLY A 81 15.05 -28.07 26.44
CA GLY A 81 14.80 -26.70 25.99
C GLY A 81 15.21 -26.44 24.53
N SER A 82 16.32 -27.03 24.05
CA SER A 82 16.80 -26.82 22.67
C SER A 82 15.87 -27.50 21.66
N GLY A 83 15.43 -28.72 21.98
CA GLY A 83 14.55 -29.54 21.14
C GLY A 83 13.20 -28.89 20.87
N VAL A 84 12.60 -28.25 21.89
CA VAL A 84 11.31 -27.54 21.76
C VAL A 84 11.44 -26.31 20.86
N VAL A 85 12.47 -25.47 21.05
CA VAL A 85 12.72 -24.31 20.18
C VAL A 85 13.00 -24.77 18.74
N GLY A 86 13.84 -25.78 18.56
CA GLY A 86 14.14 -26.37 17.25
C GLY A 86 12.91 -27.01 16.58
N ALA A 87 11.96 -27.57 17.34
CA ALA A 87 10.69 -28.08 16.80
C ALA A 87 9.73 -26.94 16.40
N ALA A 88 9.60 -25.89 17.21
CA ALA A 88 8.79 -24.72 16.90
C ALA A 88 9.30 -24.00 15.64
N VAL A 89 10.62 -23.80 15.53
CA VAL A 89 11.27 -23.18 14.37
C VAL A 89 11.06 -24.03 13.10
N ARG A 90 11.26 -25.35 13.15
CA ARG A 90 10.97 -26.25 12.01
C ARG A 90 9.49 -26.20 11.59
N THR A 91 8.57 -26.17 12.55
CA THR A 91 7.12 -26.06 12.28
C THR A 91 6.76 -24.72 11.62
N TRP A 92 7.36 -23.62 12.08
CA TRP A 92 7.20 -22.30 11.47
C TRP A 92 7.74 -22.26 10.03
N PHE A 93 8.96 -22.75 9.80
CA PHE A 93 9.53 -22.84 8.45
C PHE A 93 8.67 -23.70 7.53
N ALA A 94 8.14 -24.84 7.97
CA ALA A 94 7.21 -25.64 7.18
C ALA A 94 5.93 -24.85 6.81
N ALA A 95 5.37 -24.08 7.74
CA ALA A 95 4.15 -23.28 7.54
C ALA A 95 4.34 -22.02 6.67
N TYR A 96 5.57 -21.50 6.56
CA TYR A 96 5.92 -20.27 5.83
C TYR A 96 6.99 -20.48 4.73
N ARG A 97 7.25 -21.73 4.32
CA ARG A 97 8.33 -22.08 3.38
C ARG A 97 8.32 -21.29 2.07
N VAL A 98 7.14 -20.94 1.56
CA VAL A 98 7.01 -20.21 0.29
C VAL A 98 7.26 -18.71 0.49
N GLU A 99 6.77 -18.11 1.57
CA GLU A 99 7.15 -16.76 1.99
C GLU A 99 8.67 -16.64 2.16
N VAL A 100 9.32 -17.58 2.85
CA VAL A 100 10.77 -17.57 3.10
C VAL A 100 11.57 -17.73 1.81
N VAL A 101 11.20 -18.68 0.94
CA VAL A 101 11.89 -18.86 -0.36
C VAL A 101 11.69 -17.63 -1.27
N LEU A 102 10.48 -17.06 -1.32
CA LEU A 102 10.23 -15.83 -2.08
C LEU A 102 11.01 -14.64 -1.52
N PHE A 103 11.12 -14.50 -0.20
CA PHE A 103 11.96 -13.49 0.43
C PHE A 103 13.43 -13.66 0.02
N LEU A 104 14.01 -14.85 0.24
CA LEU A 104 15.43 -15.10 -0.02
C LEU A 104 15.80 -14.94 -1.50
N VAL A 105 15.00 -15.49 -2.42
CA VAL A 105 15.20 -15.33 -3.87
C VAL A 105 15.06 -13.87 -4.28
N SER A 106 14.05 -13.16 -3.78
CA SER A 106 13.87 -11.74 -4.11
C SER A 106 14.99 -10.88 -3.56
N PHE A 107 15.45 -11.15 -2.32
CA PHE A 107 16.56 -10.43 -1.70
C PHE A 107 17.87 -10.60 -2.49
N VAL A 108 18.24 -11.83 -2.86
CA VAL A 108 19.47 -12.10 -3.64
C VAL A 108 19.43 -11.42 -5.01
N VAL A 109 18.29 -11.46 -5.70
CA VAL A 109 18.14 -10.79 -7.00
C VAL A 109 18.15 -9.26 -6.84
N LEU A 110 17.37 -8.69 -5.92
CA LEU A 110 17.33 -7.24 -5.68
C LEU A 110 18.69 -6.69 -5.23
N ALA A 111 19.43 -7.39 -4.36
CA ALA A 111 20.79 -7.02 -3.98
C ALA A 111 21.74 -7.03 -5.19
N SER A 112 21.65 -8.05 -6.05
CA SER A 112 22.46 -8.17 -7.26
C SER A 112 22.21 -7.03 -8.27
N PHE A 113 20.96 -6.62 -8.46
CA PHE A 113 20.59 -5.47 -9.31
C PHE A 113 20.84 -4.11 -8.64
N SER A 114 20.88 -4.05 -7.31
CA SER A 114 21.39 -2.90 -6.57
C SER A 114 22.91 -2.75 -6.77
N SER A 115 23.64 -3.87 -6.89
CA SER A 115 25.07 -3.91 -7.21
C SER A 115 25.87 -3.06 -6.23
N GLN A 116 26.82 -2.23 -6.69
CA GLN A 116 27.61 -1.33 -5.84
C GLN A 116 26.77 -0.35 -4.98
N ARG A 117 25.50 -0.09 -5.32
CA ARG A 117 24.61 0.73 -4.48
C ARG A 117 24.26 0.00 -3.19
N PHE A 118 24.14 -1.33 -3.19
CA PHE A 118 23.81 -2.13 -2.00
C PHE A 118 24.77 -1.90 -0.83
N LEU A 119 26.04 -1.61 -1.11
CA LEU A 119 27.10 -1.45 -0.11
C LEU A 119 27.23 0.00 0.43
N ARG A 120 26.37 0.94 0.02
CA ARG A 120 26.43 2.34 0.47
C ARG A 120 25.05 2.98 0.68
N GLN A 121 25.01 4.03 1.48
CA GLN A 121 23.85 4.92 1.60
C GLN A 121 23.51 5.57 0.24
N SER A 122 22.23 5.91 0.04
CA SER A 122 21.73 6.64 -1.12
C SER A 122 22.16 8.12 -1.09
N GLU A 123 22.07 8.82 -2.22
CA GLU A 123 22.39 10.25 -2.30
C GLU A 123 21.23 11.14 -1.81
N ALA A 124 20.10 10.56 -1.37
CA ALA A 124 18.94 11.29 -0.81
C ALA A 124 18.35 10.64 0.45
N PRO A 125 19.15 10.41 1.52
CA PRO A 125 18.83 9.56 2.68
C PRO A 125 17.97 10.28 3.74
N HIS A 126 16.98 11.06 3.31
CA HIS A 126 16.21 11.98 4.16
C HIS A 126 15.67 11.35 5.46
N PHE A 127 15.17 10.12 5.39
CA PHE A 127 14.61 9.41 6.54
C PHE A 127 15.66 9.01 7.58
N VAL A 128 16.92 8.78 7.18
CA VAL A 128 18.05 8.57 8.09
C VAL A 128 18.31 9.83 8.89
N TYR A 129 18.35 10.98 8.21
CA TYR A 129 18.61 12.28 8.83
C TYR A 129 17.46 12.71 9.75
N GLN A 130 16.20 12.48 9.37
CA GLN A 130 15.03 12.69 10.22
C GLN A 130 15.05 11.81 11.48
N ALA A 131 15.36 10.53 11.34
CA ALA A 131 15.50 9.62 12.48
C ALA A 131 16.66 10.05 13.41
N LYS A 132 17.79 10.51 12.84
CA LYS A 132 18.95 10.95 13.63
C LYS A 132 18.67 12.24 14.41
N ALA A 133 17.99 13.21 13.80
CA ALA A 133 17.56 14.44 14.48
C ALA A 133 16.64 14.13 15.67
N TRP A 134 15.69 13.19 15.53
CA TRP A 134 14.84 12.76 16.65
C TRP A 134 15.64 12.11 17.79
N LEU A 135 16.66 11.31 17.48
CA LEU A 135 17.57 10.71 18.47
C LEU A 135 18.46 11.76 19.16
N GLU A 136 18.65 12.93 18.55
CA GLU A 136 19.32 14.11 19.12
C GLU A 136 18.34 15.05 19.86
N GLY A 137 17.05 14.68 19.97
CA GLY A 137 16.01 15.50 20.60
C GLY A 137 15.53 16.69 19.77
N ARG A 138 15.94 16.78 18.49
CA ARG A 138 15.55 17.86 17.56
C ARG A 138 14.36 17.45 16.69
N LEU A 139 13.58 18.44 16.26
CA LEU A 139 12.55 18.26 15.22
C LEU A 139 13.04 18.70 13.84
N ASP A 140 13.90 19.73 13.83
CA ASP A 140 14.62 20.26 12.68
C ASP A 140 15.96 19.55 12.46
N LEU A 141 16.41 19.60 11.22
CA LEU A 141 17.68 19.08 10.74
C LEU A 141 18.75 20.16 10.85
N ASP A 142 19.99 19.74 11.07
CA ASP A 142 21.13 20.63 10.96
C ASP A 142 21.47 20.87 9.48
N PRO A 143 21.55 22.13 9.00
CA PRO A 143 21.88 22.42 7.61
C PRO A 143 23.31 22.04 7.23
N GLU A 144 24.27 22.00 8.18
CA GLU A 144 25.69 21.77 7.88
C GLU A 144 25.99 20.31 7.52
N VAL A 145 25.11 19.37 7.90
CA VAL A 145 25.25 17.94 7.58
C VAL A 145 24.43 17.50 6.36
N LEU A 146 23.60 18.37 5.76
CA LEU A 146 22.72 17.97 4.65
C LEU A 146 23.55 17.56 3.41
N PRO A 147 23.34 16.36 2.84
CA PRO A 147 24.15 15.86 1.72
C PRO A 147 23.92 16.62 0.40
N ASN A 148 22.84 17.40 0.31
CA ASN A 148 22.48 18.33 -0.75
C ASN A 148 21.27 19.17 -0.28
N LEU A 149 20.81 20.11 -1.11
CA LEU A 149 19.65 20.97 -0.82
C LEU A 149 18.38 20.63 -1.63
N GLU A 150 18.29 19.45 -2.25
CA GLU A 150 17.11 19.06 -3.04
C GLU A 150 16.03 18.34 -2.20
N ASP A 151 14.76 18.59 -2.55
CA ASP A 151 13.54 18.01 -1.95
C ASP A 151 13.38 18.15 -0.40
N TRP A 152 14.27 18.87 0.30
CA TRP A 152 14.06 19.32 1.69
C TRP A 152 13.08 20.50 1.79
N ALA A 153 12.39 20.61 2.93
CA ALA A 153 11.59 21.77 3.30
C ALA A 153 12.42 22.72 4.18
N CYS A 154 12.46 24.01 3.84
CA CYS A 154 13.05 25.06 4.67
C CYS A 154 11.95 26.02 5.15
N VAL A 155 11.88 26.20 6.47
CA VAL A 155 10.89 27.03 7.16
C VAL A 155 11.60 28.20 7.84
N ARG A 156 11.17 29.41 7.50
CA ARG A 156 11.58 30.67 8.13
C ARG A 156 10.40 31.21 8.93
N GLU A 157 10.63 31.75 10.12
CA GLU A 157 9.58 32.39 10.91
C GLU A 157 9.66 33.92 10.75
N VAL A 158 8.55 34.55 10.37
CA VAL A 158 8.45 35.99 10.09
C VAL A 158 7.18 36.50 10.77
N ALA A 159 7.34 37.40 11.75
CA ALA A 159 6.24 37.94 12.56
C ALA A 159 5.30 36.86 13.16
N GLY A 160 5.86 35.73 13.61
CA GLY A 160 5.13 34.58 14.16
C GLY A 160 4.47 33.67 13.11
N ALA A 161 4.58 33.99 11.82
CA ALA A 161 4.11 33.15 10.72
C ALA A 161 5.24 32.29 10.14
N LYS A 162 4.98 31.00 9.94
CA LYS A 162 5.91 30.07 9.28
C LYS A 162 5.76 30.19 7.75
N VAL A 163 6.84 30.58 7.07
CA VAL A 163 6.89 30.75 5.61
C VAL A 163 8.02 29.92 4.99
N ARG A 164 7.95 29.69 3.68
CA ARG A 164 9.03 29.05 2.92
C ARG A 164 10.29 29.93 2.93
N CYS A 165 11.46 29.33 3.09
CA CYS A 165 12.73 30.06 2.89
C CYS A 165 12.91 30.44 1.42
N GLU A 166 13.17 31.71 1.17
CA GLU A 166 13.49 32.24 -0.16
C GLU A 166 14.77 33.08 -0.15
N GLY A 167 15.48 33.07 -1.28
CA GLY A 167 16.87 33.50 -1.36
C GLY A 167 17.81 32.57 -0.59
N PRO A 168 19.05 33.02 -0.30
CA PRO A 168 20.00 32.25 0.51
C PRO A 168 19.45 31.86 1.89
N PRO A 169 19.93 30.75 2.48
CA PRO A 169 19.65 30.40 3.87
C PRO A 169 20.13 31.49 4.83
N ARG A 170 19.47 31.62 5.98
CA ARG A 170 19.77 32.61 7.03
C ARG A 170 19.91 31.92 8.39
N PRO A 171 20.68 32.51 9.33
CA PRO A 171 20.67 32.07 10.72
C PRO A 171 19.24 32.03 11.27
N GLY A 172 18.84 30.89 11.83
CA GLY A 172 17.48 30.64 12.35
C GLY A 172 16.50 29.99 11.38
N ASP A 173 16.84 29.80 10.11
CA ASP A 173 16.05 28.97 9.18
C ASP A 173 16.08 27.49 9.62
N ARG A 174 14.92 26.82 9.65
CA ARG A 174 14.77 25.43 10.10
C ARG A 174 14.52 24.49 8.92
N TRP A 175 15.26 23.39 8.88
CA TRP A 175 15.21 22.40 7.80
C TRP A 175 14.45 21.15 8.23
N TYR A 176 13.64 20.58 7.33
CA TYR A 176 12.81 19.42 7.59
C TYR A 176 12.68 18.51 6.37
N VAL A 177 12.42 17.23 6.61
CA VAL A 177 11.98 16.31 5.55
C VAL A 177 10.54 16.65 5.12
N SER A 178 10.33 16.91 3.84
CA SER A 178 9.03 17.30 3.24
C SER A 178 8.04 16.13 3.04
N PHE A 179 8.43 14.93 3.46
CA PHE A 179 7.72 13.67 3.24
C PHE A 179 7.05 13.13 4.52
N PRO A 180 6.04 12.25 4.40
CA PRO A 180 5.49 11.51 5.53
C PRO A 180 6.55 10.71 6.28
N SER A 181 6.52 10.74 7.61
CA SER A 181 7.68 10.42 8.46
C SER A 181 7.77 8.96 8.94
N PHE A 182 6.82 8.08 8.60
CA PHE A 182 6.85 6.69 9.08
C PHE A 182 8.07 5.87 8.61
N PRO A 183 8.65 6.08 7.41
CA PRO A 183 9.91 5.43 7.05
C PRO A 183 11.06 5.77 8.00
N ALA A 184 11.12 7.01 8.53
CA ALA A 184 12.09 7.37 9.56
C ALA A 184 11.82 6.64 10.89
N VAL A 185 10.54 6.43 11.26
CA VAL A 185 10.18 5.61 12.45
C VAL A 185 10.64 4.16 12.29
N VAL A 186 10.52 3.60 11.08
CA VAL A 186 10.96 2.24 10.76
C VAL A 186 12.49 2.11 10.73
N MET A 187 13.21 3.14 10.26
CA MET A 187 14.67 3.19 10.26
C MET A 187 15.27 3.49 11.65
N LEU A 188 14.53 4.16 12.55
CA LEU A 188 14.97 4.66 13.85
C LEU A 188 15.86 3.70 14.68
N PRO A 189 15.52 2.42 14.93
CA PRO A 189 16.36 1.54 15.73
C PRO A 189 17.70 1.20 15.07
N PHE A 190 17.79 1.25 13.74
CA PHE A 190 19.05 1.04 13.01
C PHE A 190 19.89 2.32 12.97
N VAL A 191 19.25 3.48 12.82
CA VAL A 191 19.90 4.80 12.91
C VAL A 191 20.44 5.07 14.32
N ALA A 192 19.83 4.50 15.36
CA ALA A 192 20.37 4.51 16.72
C ALA A 192 21.70 3.73 16.87
N ILE A 193 21.96 2.76 15.99
CA ILE A 193 23.19 1.94 15.99
C ILE A 193 24.23 2.51 15.01
N ASN A 194 23.82 2.94 13.82
CA ASN A 194 24.72 3.35 12.74
C ASN A 194 24.81 4.88 12.53
N GLY A 195 24.02 5.67 13.24
CA GLY A 195 23.97 7.13 13.09
C GLY A 195 23.61 7.55 11.66
N TYR A 196 24.19 8.67 11.21
CA TYR A 196 24.05 9.16 9.83
C TYR A 196 24.59 8.17 8.77
N GLN A 197 25.37 7.16 9.14
CA GLN A 197 25.95 6.18 8.22
C GLN A 197 25.03 4.97 7.94
N PHE A 198 23.77 5.00 8.39
CA PHE A 198 22.83 3.91 8.13
C PHE A 198 22.53 3.76 6.62
N ASN A 199 22.73 2.55 6.09
CA ASN A 199 22.58 2.23 4.68
C ASN A 199 21.10 1.94 4.33
N ASP A 200 20.39 3.00 3.94
CA ASP A 200 19.02 2.98 3.42
C ASP A 200 18.87 2.17 2.12
N THR A 201 19.92 2.03 1.29
CA THR A 201 19.87 1.20 0.07
C THR A 201 19.68 -0.28 0.39
N SER A 202 20.51 -0.86 1.26
CA SER A 202 20.39 -2.28 1.63
C SER A 202 19.12 -2.53 2.44
N PHE A 203 18.69 -1.56 3.25
CA PHE A 203 17.41 -1.59 3.93
C PHE A 203 16.21 -1.56 2.96
N GLY A 204 16.28 -0.76 1.90
CA GLY A 204 15.31 -0.73 0.81
C GLY A 204 15.21 -2.07 0.08
N VAL A 205 16.35 -2.70 -0.22
CA VAL A 205 16.42 -4.05 -0.81
C VAL A 205 15.80 -5.12 0.10
N PHE A 206 16.12 -5.10 1.39
CA PHE A 206 15.50 -5.98 2.40
C PHE A 206 13.98 -5.77 2.47
N THR A 207 13.54 -4.51 2.51
CA THR A 207 12.11 -4.15 2.58
C THR A 207 11.35 -4.54 1.31
N GLY A 208 11.97 -4.39 0.14
CA GLY A 208 11.42 -4.84 -1.14
C GLY A 208 11.21 -6.35 -1.16
N ALA A 209 12.21 -7.13 -0.75
CA ALA A 209 12.08 -8.58 -0.63
C ALA A 209 11.01 -9.00 0.40
N LEU A 210 10.90 -8.28 1.53
CA LEU A 210 9.87 -8.50 2.54
C LEU A 210 8.47 -8.20 1.99
N ALA A 211 8.30 -7.12 1.23
CA ALA A 211 7.04 -6.76 0.59
C ALA A 211 6.53 -7.86 -0.38
N VAL A 212 7.43 -8.51 -1.11
CA VAL A 212 7.09 -9.65 -2.00
C VAL A 212 6.55 -10.83 -1.19
N ALA A 213 7.20 -11.19 -0.08
CA ALA A 213 6.74 -12.24 0.82
C ALA A 213 5.40 -11.88 1.50
N LEU A 214 5.22 -10.61 1.90
CA LEU A 214 3.96 -10.11 2.46
C LEU A 214 2.81 -10.10 1.45
N PHE A 215 3.07 -9.76 0.19
CA PHE A 215 2.07 -9.81 -0.88
C PHE A 215 1.69 -11.26 -1.22
N TYR A 216 2.66 -12.19 -1.24
CA TYR A 216 2.35 -13.62 -1.32
C TYR A 216 1.50 -14.10 -0.11
N ALA A 217 1.84 -13.67 1.11
CA ALA A 217 1.07 -14.02 2.31
C ALA A 217 -0.37 -13.49 2.26
N LEU A 218 -0.58 -12.29 1.69
CA LEU A 218 -1.91 -11.73 1.40
C LEU A 218 -2.66 -12.57 0.35
N LEU A 219 -2.03 -12.91 -0.77
CA LEU A 219 -2.64 -13.79 -1.79
C LEU A 219 -2.98 -15.18 -1.21
N ARG A 220 -2.11 -15.77 -0.40
CA ARG A 220 -2.33 -17.04 0.31
C ARG A 220 -3.47 -16.94 1.33
N PHE A 221 -3.62 -15.80 2.00
CA PHE A 221 -4.76 -15.52 2.89
C PHE A 221 -6.07 -15.41 2.09
N LEU A 222 -6.11 -14.66 0.99
CA LEU A 222 -7.28 -14.57 0.11
C LEU A 222 -7.69 -15.93 -0.47
N SER A 223 -6.73 -16.81 -0.78
CA SER A 223 -7.01 -18.20 -1.16
C SER A 223 -7.67 -19.00 -0.03
N LYS A 224 -7.20 -18.84 1.23
CA LYS A 224 -7.76 -19.52 2.41
C LYS A 224 -9.17 -19.03 2.78
N GLU A 225 -9.44 -17.74 2.62
CA GLU A 225 -10.78 -17.17 2.85
C GLU A 225 -11.79 -17.53 1.73
N GLY A 226 -11.35 -18.16 0.65
CA GLY A 226 -12.19 -18.51 -0.52
C GLY A 226 -12.39 -17.37 -1.52
N GLU A 227 -11.71 -16.23 -1.36
CA GLU A 227 -11.83 -15.05 -2.23
C GLU A 227 -11.18 -15.27 -3.61
N THR A 228 -10.25 -16.22 -3.73
CA THR A 228 -9.65 -16.62 -5.01
C THR A 228 -9.33 -18.12 -5.06
N PRO A 229 -9.63 -18.84 -6.16
CA PRO A 229 -9.36 -20.28 -6.27
C PRO A 229 -7.89 -20.60 -6.59
N ARG A 230 -6.95 -19.67 -6.39
CA ARG A 230 -5.53 -19.90 -6.69
C ARG A 230 -4.83 -20.72 -5.62
N THR A 231 -4.00 -21.63 -6.07
CA THR A 231 -3.03 -22.37 -5.25
C THR A 231 -1.71 -21.59 -5.10
N TRP A 232 -0.75 -22.18 -4.40
CA TRP A 232 0.54 -21.54 -4.08
C TRP A 232 1.31 -21.06 -5.31
N ALA A 233 1.42 -21.87 -6.38
CA ALA A 233 2.27 -21.53 -7.52
C ALA A 233 1.77 -20.30 -8.31
N PRO A 234 0.46 -20.19 -8.66
CA PRO A 234 -0.09 -18.95 -9.20
C PRO A 234 0.11 -17.72 -8.31
N ASN A 235 0.01 -17.86 -6.99
CA ASN A 235 0.23 -16.75 -6.06
C ASN A 235 1.71 -16.34 -5.99
N ALA A 236 2.64 -17.31 -6.07
CA ALA A 236 4.07 -17.04 -6.13
C ALA A 236 4.47 -16.31 -7.42
N VAL A 237 3.91 -16.69 -8.57
CA VAL A 237 4.10 -15.96 -9.84
C VAL A 237 3.60 -14.51 -9.73
N LEU A 238 2.45 -14.25 -9.11
CA LEU A 238 1.95 -12.89 -8.92
C LEU A 238 2.79 -12.07 -7.93
N ALA A 239 3.41 -12.70 -6.93
CA ALA A 239 4.37 -12.04 -6.05
C ALA A 239 5.69 -11.69 -6.75
N LEU A 240 6.23 -12.60 -7.56
CA LEU A 240 7.37 -12.32 -8.44
C LEU A 240 7.02 -11.28 -9.52
N THR A 241 5.74 -11.19 -9.93
CA THR A 241 5.25 -10.14 -10.84
C THR A 241 5.26 -8.78 -10.16
N LEU A 242 4.86 -8.67 -8.88
CA LEU A 242 5.06 -7.44 -8.10
C LEU A 242 6.55 -7.07 -8.10
N ALA A 243 7.41 -8.01 -7.73
CA ALA A 243 8.86 -7.81 -7.59
C ALA A 243 9.56 -7.33 -8.87
N PHE A 244 9.29 -7.99 -10.00
CA PHE A 244 10.11 -7.90 -11.22
C PHE A 244 9.33 -7.55 -12.49
N GLY A 245 8.00 -7.59 -12.44
CA GLY A 245 7.09 -7.24 -13.54
C GLY A 245 6.35 -5.91 -13.34
N THR A 246 6.80 -5.08 -12.38
CA THR A 246 6.30 -3.72 -12.12
C THR A 246 7.44 -2.77 -11.76
N LEU A 247 7.13 -1.47 -11.73
CA LEU A 247 8.04 -0.39 -11.33
C LEU A 247 8.67 -0.56 -9.94
N PHE A 248 8.05 -1.40 -9.09
CA PHE A 248 8.58 -1.79 -7.78
C PHE A 248 10.01 -2.35 -7.85
N PHE A 249 10.42 -2.95 -8.98
CA PHE A 249 11.76 -3.51 -9.16
C PHE A 249 12.85 -2.43 -9.01
N TYR A 250 12.81 -1.36 -9.80
CA TYR A 250 13.86 -0.34 -9.78
C TYR A 250 13.80 0.54 -8.52
N ALA A 251 12.60 0.70 -7.92
CA ALA A 251 12.42 1.40 -6.65
C ALA A 251 13.08 0.63 -5.48
N SER A 252 12.97 -0.71 -5.48
CA SER A 252 13.50 -1.56 -4.41
C SER A 252 15.03 -1.68 -4.33
N ILE A 253 15.79 -1.09 -5.26
CA ILE A 253 17.24 -1.33 -5.40
C ILE A 253 18.14 -0.10 -5.17
N ARG A 254 17.63 0.99 -4.58
CA ARG A 254 18.36 2.29 -4.54
C ARG A 254 18.36 3.10 -3.22
N GLY A 255 17.34 2.98 -2.39
CA GLY A 255 17.31 3.60 -1.05
C GLY A 255 16.78 5.03 -0.95
N GLU A 256 16.77 5.85 -2.01
CA GLU A 256 16.40 7.27 -1.92
C GLU A 256 14.99 7.47 -1.33
N VAL A 257 14.79 8.60 -0.63
CA VAL A 257 13.54 8.99 0.07
C VAL A 257 12.26 8.66 -0.71
N TRP A 258 12.22 8.95 -2.00
CA TRP A 258 11.05 8.74 -2.85
C TRP A 258 10.67 7.26 -2.98
N PHE A 259 11.66 6.40 -3.19
CA PHE A 259 11.46 4.97 -3.42
C PHE A 259 11.34 4.21 -2.10
N SER A 260 12.10 4.58 -1.06
CA SER A 260 11.96 4.01 0.28
C SER A 260 10.55 4.22 0.85
N ALA A 261 9.93 5.38 0.59
CA ALA A 261 8.53 5.62 0.93
C ALA A 261 7.56 4.69 0.18
N GLU A 262 7.72 4.54 -1.13
CA GLU A 262 6.87 3.67 -1.98
C GLU A 262 7.03 2.18 -1.63
N VAL A 263 8.25 1.73 -1.38
CA VAL A 263 8.59 0.33 -1.04
C VAL A 263 8.03 -0.07 0.33
N MET A 264 8.15 0.79 1.34
CA MET A 264 7.49 0.59 2.63
C MET A 264 5.97 0.69 2.53
N GLY A 265 5.46 1.64 1.74
CA GLY A 265 4.03 1.81 1.49
C GLY A 265 3.37 0.54 0.95
N VAL A 266 4.00 -0.16 0.00
CA VAL A 266 3.53 -1.47 -0.48
C VAL A 266 3.54 -2.54 0.62
N ALA A 267 4.59 -2.63 1.44
CA ALA A 267 4.67 -3.60 2.53
C ALA A 267 3.53 -3.40 3.55
N PHE A 268 3.28 -2.16 3.98
CA PHE A 268 2.19 -1.83 4.89
C PHE A 268 0.81 -1.95 4.23
N THR A 269 0.66 -1.61 2.95
CA THR A 269 -0.57 -1.87 2.17
C THR A 269 -0.92 -3.37 2.14
N CYS A 270 0.06 -4.26 2.02
CA CYS A 270 -0.18 -5.71 2.07
C CYS A 270 -0.69 -6.18 3.45
N LEU A 271 -0.12 -5.63 4.53
CA LEU A 271 -0.54 -5.91 5.91
C LEU A 271 -1.93 -5.30 6.22
N TYR A 272 -2.21 -4.09 5.74
CA TYR A 272 -3.50 -3.43 5.83
C TYR A 272 -4.58 -4.25 5.13
N ALA A 273 -4.43 -4.52 3.82
CA ALA A 273 -5.41 -5.24 3.03
C ALA A 273 -5.74 -6.62 3.64
N ARG A 274 -4.74 -7.33 4.17
CA ARG A 274 -4.91 -8.62 4.85
C ARG A 274 -5.81 -8.55 6.09
N ASN A 275 -5.75 -7.46 6.86
CA ASN A 275 -6.56 -7.28 8.07
C ASN A 275 -7.91 -6.59 7.78
N ALA A 276 -8.02 -5.88 6.65
CA ALA A 276 -9.21 -5.13 6.24
C ALA A 276 -10.28 -5.98 5.54
N VAL A 277 -9.91 -7.08 4.88
CA VAL A 277 -10.87 -8.03 4.26
C VAL A 277 -11.92 -8.48 5.29
N ARG A 278 -13.20 -8.42 4.89
CA ARG A 278 -14.40 -8.68 5.70
C ARG A 278 -14.52 -7.82 6.98
N ALA A 279 -13.62 -6.84 7.13
CA ALA A 279 -13.37 -6.11 8.37
C ALA A 279 -13.24 -7.03 9.60
N HIS A 280 -12.50 -8.14 9.45
CA HIS A 280 -12.28 -9.14 10.52
C HIS A 280 -11.34 -8.65 11.63
N ARG A 281 -10.40 -7.74 11.33
CA ARG A 281 -9.37 -7.29 12.28
C ARG A 281 -9.24 -5.77 12.28
N PRO A 282 -10.29 -5.03 12.70
CA PRO A 282 -10.41 -3.59 12.52
C PRO A 282 -9.24 -2.80 13.11
N VAL A 283 -8.82 -3.07 14.35
CA VAL A 283 -7.70 -2.37 14.99
C VAL A 283 -6.37 -2.55 14.23
N LEU A 284 -6.06 -3.79 13.81
CA LEU A 284 -4.85 -4.06 13.03
C LEU A 284 -4.93 -3.47 11.61
N ALA A 285 -6.12 -3.45 11.01
CA ALA A 285 -6.34 -2.77 9.74
C ALA A 285 -6.08 -1.26 9.88
N GLY A 286 -6.60 -0.62 10.93
CA GLY A 286 -6.38 0.80 11.23
C GLY A 286 -4.90 1.13 11.46
N LEU A 287 -4.20 0.28 12.21
CA LEU A 287 -2.77 0.43 12.49
C LEU A 287 -1.93 0.35 11.21
N PHE A 288 -2.10 -0.70 10.40
CA PHE A 288 -1.33 -0.83 9.15
C PHE A 288 -1.75 0.19 8.09
N PHE A 289 -2.99 0.67 8.13
CA PHE A 289 -3.48 1.77 7.29
C PHE A 289 -2.79 3.10 7.63
N SER A 290 -2.67 3.46 8.91
CA SER A 290 -1.98 4.70 9.31
C SER A 290 -0.47 4.59 9.08
N MET A 291 0.15 3.43 9.30
CA MET A 291 1.53 3.16 8.89
C MET A 291 1.74 3.39 7.39
N ALA A 292 0.89 2.79 6.53
CA ALA A 292 0.96 2.97 5.07
C ALA A 292 0.77 4.44 4.66
N THR A 293 -0.29 5.10 5.15
CA THR A 293 -0.59 6.51 4.90
C THR A 293 0.56 7.44 5.28
N LEU A 294 1.28 7.12 6.35
CA LEU A 294 2.41 7.90 6.84
C LEU A 294 3.75 7.51 6.20
N THR A 295 3.75 6.64 5.18
CA THR A 295 4.81 6.58 4.15
C THR A 295 4.45 7.39 2.90
N ARG A 296 3.17 7.36 2.48
CA ARG A 296 2.69 7.88 1.20
C ARG A 296 1.28 8.45 1.39
N THR A 297 1.11 9.77 1.27
CA THR A 297 -0.20 10.42 1.47
C THR A 297 -1.32 9.92 0.55
N PRO A 298 -1.10 9.44 -0.69
CA PRO A 298 -2.17 8.82 -1.48
C PRO A 298 -2.74 7.54 -0.84
N LEU A 299 -1.98 6.85 0.01
CA LEU A 299 -2.47 5.65 0.69
C LEU A 299 -3.59 5.94 1.71
N LEU A 300 -3.81 7.20 2.10
CA LEU A 300 -5.01 7.63 2.85
C LEU A 300 -6.30 7.19 2.16
N PHE A 301 -6.35 7.29 0.83
CA PHE A 301 -7.55 6.94 0.05
C PHE A 301 -7.82 5.43 0.02
N THR A 302 -6.82 4.59 0.36
CA THR A 302 -7.02 3.14 0.49
C THR A 302 -7.92 2.76 1.66
N GLY A 303 -8.15 3.68 2.63
CA GLY A 303 -9.06 3.49 3.75
C GLY A 303 -10.50 3.17 3.32
N LEU A 304 -10.89 3.60 2.11
CA LEU A 304 -12.18 3.24 1.50
C LEU A 304 -12.36 1.73 1.35
N PHE A 305 -11.28 0.95 1.17
CA PHE A 305 -11.35 -0.51 1.12
C PHE A 305 -11.92 -1.10 2.42
N PHE A 306 -11.45 -0.64 3.57
CA PHE A 306 -11.97 -1.05 4.87
C PHE A 306 -13.44 -0.64 5.06
N VAL A 307 -13.79 0.60 4.70
CA VAL A 307 -15.18 1.08 4.78
C VAL A 307 -16.11 0.20 3.95
N LEU A 308 -15.73 -0.17 2.72
CA LEU A 308 -16.53 -1.04 1.86
C LEU A 308 -16.66 -2.47 2.41
N GLU A 309 -15.63 -3.02 3.06
CA GLU A 309 -15.67 -4.34 3.70
C GLU A 309 -16.38 -4.33 5.07
N ALA A 310 -16.51 -3.17 5.72
CA ALA A 310 -17.29 -2.99 6.95
C ALA A 310 -18.79 -2.82 6.66
N VAL A 311 -19.14 -1.94 5.71
CA VAL A 311 -20.53 -1.63 5.33
C VAL A 311 -21.15 -2.75 4.49
N CYS A 312 -20.40 -3.23 3.48
CA CYS A 312 -20.87 -4.18 2.47
C CYS A 312 -19.89 -5.36 2.28
N PRO A 313 -19.72 -6.26 3.26
CA PRO A 313 -18.86 -7.43 3.11
C PRO A 313 -19.36 -8.45 2.06
N GLY A 314 -20.63 -8.40 1.64
CA GLY A 314 -21.24 -9.40 0.75
C GLY A 314 -21.05 -9.16 -0.76
N PRO A 315 -21.47 -10.12 -1.60
CA PRO A 315 -21.59 -9.93 -3.05
C PRO A 315 -22.77 -9.04 -3.42
N ASP A 316 -23.93 -9.22 -2.79
CA ASP A 316 -25.05 -8.28 -2.93
C ASP A 316 -24.83 -7.08 -2.01
N ARG A 317 -24.45 -5.97 -2.63
CA ARG A 317 -24.15 -4.71 -1.95
C ARG A 317 -25.40 -3.82 -1.83
N LEU A 318 -26.43 -4.05 -2.64
CA LEU A 318 -27.61 -3.18 -2.69
C LEU A 318 -28.61 -3.48 -1.57
N SER A 319 -28.85 -4.76 -1.24
CA SER A 319 -29.56 -5.11 0.00
C SER A 319 -28.80 -4.62 1.23
N GLN A 320 -27.50 -4.88 1.30
CA GLN A 320 -26.66 -4.48 2.42
C GLN A 320 -26.63 -2.96 2.66
N LEU A 321 -26.71 -2.13 1.61
CA LEU A 321 -26.88 -0.67 1.77
C LEU A 321 -28.27 -0.29 2.29
N LYS A 322 -29.35 -0.94 1.84
CA LYS A 322 -30.71 -0.72 2.37
C LYS A 322 -30.81 -1.12 3.86
N GLU A 323 -30.18 -2.22 4.23
CA GLU A 323 -30.11 -2.73 5.61
C GLU A 323 -29.16 -1.93 6.52
N LEU A 324 -28.46 -0.92 6.01
CA LEU A 324 -27.48 -0.16 6.80
C LEU A 324 -28.14 0.51 8.02
N GLY A 325 -29.39 0.96 7.90
CA GLY A 325 -30.18 1.50 9.02
C GLY A 325 -30.45 0.50 10.15
N THR A 326 -30.45 -0.81 9.86
CA THR A 326 -30.57 -1.87 10.87
C THR A 326 -29.21 -2.27 11.43
N ARG A 327 -28.20 -2.35 10.55
CA ARG A 327 -26.85 -2.87 10.87
C ARG A 327 -25.88 -1.79 11.38
N TRP A 328 -26.32 -0.53 11.53
CA TRP A 328 -25.46 0.63 11.79
C TRP A 328 -24.54 0.46 13.00
N LYS A 329 -25.01 -0.14 14.10
CA LYS A 329 -24.19 -0.35 15.31
C LYS A 329 -22.97 -1.23 15.05
N VAL A 330 -23.12 -2.30 14.26
CA VAL A 330 -22.03 -3.22 13.91
C VAL A 330 -21.04 -2.57 12.93
N VAL A 331 -21.53 -1.71 12.05
CA VAL A 331 -20.69 -0.93 11.13
C VAL A 331 -19.92 0.16 11.90
N ALA A 332 -20.59 0.89 12.80
CA ALA A 332 -19.99 1.91 13.64
C ALA A 332 -18.94 1.33 14.61
N ASP A 333 -19.19 0.15 15.19
CA ASP A 333 -18.21 -0.58 16.01
C ASP A 333 -16.94 -0.93 15.20
N LYS A 334 -17.11 -1.51 14.00
CA LYS A 334 -15.98 -1.83 13.11
C LYS A 334 -15.18 -0.60 12.70
N LEU A 335 -15.87 0.51 12.40
CA LEU A 335 -15.23 1.80 12.06
C LEU A 335 -14.56 2.44 13.28
N GLY A 336 -15.15 2.33 14.47
CA GLY A 336 -14.58 2.81 15.74
C GLY A 336 -13.31 2.06 16.11
N HIS A 337 -13.31 0.73 16.01
CA HIS A 337 -12.11 -0.08 16.19
C HIS A 337 -11.03 0.19 15.13
N PHE A 338 -11.41 0.50 13.89
CA PHE A 338 -10.46 0.92 12.85
C PHE A 338 -9.86 2.29 13.16
N ALA A 339 -10.68 3.26 13.59
CA ALA A 339 -10.22 4.55 14.06
C ALA A 339 -9.29 4.42 15.28
N LEU A 340 -9.61 3.54 16.25
CA LEU A 340 -8.76 3.25 17.41
C LEU A 340 -7.37 2.73 17.00
N GLY A 341 -7.27 1.91 15.96
CA GLY A 341 -5.99 1.47 15.41
C GLY A 341 -5.22 2.55 14.64
N ALA A 342 -5.94 3.40 13.90
CA ALA A 342 -5.33 4.43 13.06
C ALA A 342 -4.91 5.70 13.84
N ALA A 343 -5.71 6.11 14.82
CA ALA A 343 -5.63 7.39 15.50
C ALA A 343 -4.29 7.68 16.21
N PRO A 344 -3.64 6.74 16.94
CA PRO A 344 -2.40 7.05 17.65
C PRO A 344 -1.29 7.59 16.74
N LEU A 345 -1.07 6.95 15.58
CA LEU A 345 -0.08 7.40 14.60
C LEU A 345 -0.56 8.65 13.84
N ALA A 346 -1.86 8.74 13.51
CA ALA A 346 -2.41 9.90 12.80
C ALA A 346 -2.35 11.18 13.65
N LEU A 347 -2.66 11.10 14.94
CA LEU A 347 -2.60 12.22 15.89
C LEU A 347 -1.15 12.65 16.16
N LEU A 348 -0.23 11.68 16.33
CA LEU A 348 1.19 11.96 16.49
C LEU A 348 1.78 12.68 15.26
N ALA A 349 1.44 12.22 14.05
CA ALA A 349 1.84 12.85 12.80
C ALA A 349 1.24 14.26 12.64
N ALA A 350 -0.05 14.43 12.98
CA ALA A 350 -0.72 15.74 12.96
C ALA A 350 -0.05 16.74 13.93
N ALA A 351 0.27 16.32 15.16
CA ALA A 351 1.00 17.14 16.11
C ALA A 351 2.41 17.51 15.60
N TYR A 352 3.16 16.54 15.10
CA TYR A 352 4.49 16.77 14.50
C TYR A 352 4.44 17.74 13.31
N ASN A 353 3.39 17.67 12.48
CA ASN A 353 3.17 18.60 11.37
C ASN A 353 2.84 20.03 11.85
N VAL A 354 2.09 20.20 12.95
CA VAL A 354 1.88 21.52 13.58
C VAL A 354 3.20 22.10 14.09
N TYR A 355 4.02 21.32 14.79
CA TYR A 355 5.32 21.80 15.29
C TYR A 355 6.29 22.19 14.17
N ARG A 356 6.30 21.47 13.04
CA ARG A 356 7.14 21.82 11.88
C ARG A 356 6.57 22.97 11.04
N PHE A 357 5.33 22.85 10.59
CA PHE A 357 4.75 23.66 9.51
C PHE A 357 3.54 24.52 9.91
N GLY A 358 3.07 24.41 11.16
CA GLY A 358 1.93 25.19 11.67
C GLY A 358 0.55 24.65 11.28
N SER A 359 0.47 23.50 10.59
CA SER A 359 -0.79 22.88 10.18
C SER A 359 -0.71 21.35 10.32
N PRO A 360 -1.75 20.66 10.83
CA PRO A 360 -1.71 19.21 11.02
C PRO A 360 -1.68 18.42 9.70
N ALA A 361 -2.22 19.00 8.63
CA ALA A 361 -2.33 18.36 7.32
C ALA A 361 -1.21 18.74 6.33
N GLU A 362 -0.27 19.61 6.72
CA GLU A 362 0.88 19.98 5.89
C GLU A 362 2.04 19.02 6.12
N PHE A 363 2.64 18.51 5.05
CA PHE A 363 3.76 17.56 5.11
C PHE A 363 5.12 18.19 4.81
N GLY A 364 5.13 19.45 4.36
CA GLY A 364 6.32 20.25 4.04
C GLY A 364 6.44 20.62 2.57
N HIS A 365 5.49 20.20 1.72
CA HIS A 365 5.56 20.43 0.28
C HIS A 365 5.36 21.90 -0.10
N ARG A 366 4.65 22.69 0.71
CA ARG A 366 4.58 24.16 0.57
C ARG A 366 5.89 24.87 0.92
N PHE A 367 6.80 24.19 1.62
CA PHE A 367 8.03 24.73 2.17
C PHE A 367 9.29 24.22 1.44
N LEU A 368 9.12 23.48 0.33
CA LEU A 368 10.22 22.95 -0.48
C LEU A 368 11.20 24.06 -0.88
N TYR A 369 12.47 23.90 -0.51
CA TYR A 369 13.50 24.88 -0.81
C TYR A 369 13.96 24.78 -2.27
N ASN A 370 14.11 25.93 -2.93
CA ASN A 370 14.67 26.11 -4.28
C ASN A 370 14.24 25.06 -5.34
N ASN A 371 13.00 24.59 -5.30
CA ASN A 371 12.60 23.38 -6.01
C ASN A 371 11.97 23.69 -7.38
N ARG A 372 12.25 22.83 -8.37
CA ARG A 372 11.68 22.87 -9.73
C ARG A 372 10.15 22.99 -9.77
N VAL A 373 9.47 22.54 -8.72
CA VAL A 373 8.01 22.55 -8.59
C VAL A 373 7.42 23.85 -8.03
N ASN A 374 8.23 24.72 -7.43
CA ASN A 374 7.72 25.86 -6.66
C ASN A 374 6.90 26.83 -7.51
N VAL A 375 7.33 27.12 -8.75
CA VAL A 375 6.62 28.01 -9.69
C VAL A 375 5.20 27.53 -9.99
N ASP A 376 4.97 26.22 -10.05
CA ASP A 376 3.65 25.64 -10.27
C ASP A 376 2.82 25.64 -8.98
N ILE A 377 3.43 25.27 -7.84
CA ILE A 377 2.78 25.31 -6.52
C ILE A 377 2.27 26.72 -6.19
N ASP A 378 3.06 27.75 -6.48
CA ASP A 378 2.74 29.15 -6.16
C ASP A 378 1.62 29.72 -7.04
N ARG A 379 1.50 29.24 -8.29
CA ARG A 379 0.51 29.70 -9.27
C ARG A 379 -0.81 28.94 -9.22
N LEU A 380 -0.76 27.64 -8.94
CA LEU A 380 -1.86 26.70 -9.18
C LEU A 380 -2.14 25.77 -7.98
N GLY A 381 -1.28 25.79 -6.95
CA GLY A 381 -1.35 24.90 -5.81
C GLY A 381 -0.74 23.52 -6.05
N LEU A 382 -0.73 22.69 -4.99
CA LEU A 382 -0.25 21.31 -5.05
C LEU A 382 -1.09 20.39 -5.95
N PHE A 383 -2.38 20.71 -6.11
CA PHE A 383 -3.33 19.96 -6.93
C PHE A 383 -4.13 20.89 -7.83
N ASN A 384 -4.19 20.58 -9.13
CA ASN A 384 -4.88 21.41 -10.12
C ASN A 384 -5.32 20.61 -11.36
N VAL A 385 -6.44 21.01 -11.98
CA VAL A 385 -6.92 20.42 -13.25
C VAL A 385 -5.92 20.63 -14.39
N ALA A 386 -5.13 21.71 -14.36
CA ALA A 386 -4.07 21.98 -15.33
C ALA A 386 -2.98 20.88 -15.40
N TYR A 387 -2.81 20.09 -14.35
CA TYR A 387 -1.82 19.00 -14.30
C TYR A 387 -2.32 17.68 -14.90
N LEU A 388 -3.64 17.55 -15.13
CA LEU A 388 -4.27 16.31 -15.59
C LEU A 388 -3.71 15.80 -16.92
N SER A 389 -3.43 16.71 -17.87
CA SER A 389 -2.86 16.35 -19.17
C SER A 389 -1.48 15.71 -19.05
N ARG A 390 -0.54 16.38 -18.36
CA ARG A 390 0.84 15.88 -18.22
C ARG A 390 0.94 14.59 -17.40
N ASN A 391 0.06 14.39 -16.42
CA ASN A 391 0.02 13.15 -15.65
C ASN A 391 -0.61 11.99 -16.46
N LEU A 392 -1.67 12.23 -17.24
CA LEU A 392 -2.20 11.21 -18.15
C LEU A 392 -1.21 10.86 -19.27
N GLU A 393 -0.46 11.85 -19.79
CA GLU A 393 0.60 11.65 -20.76
C GLU A 393 1.72 10.76 -20.19
N ALA A 394 2.24 11.10 -19.00
CA ALA A 394 3.24 10.32 -18.30
C ALA A 394 2.76 8.89 -17.95
N ALA A 395 1.49 8.73 -17.57
CA ALA A 395 0.91 7.44 -17.18
C ALA A 395 0.57 6.53 -18.37
N PHE A 396 0.17 7.08 -19.53
CA PHE A 396 -0.39 6.26 -20.62
C PHE A 396 0.19 6.51 -22.02
N LEU A 397 0.73 7.69 -22.31
CA LEU A 397 1.08 8.10 -23.69
C LEU A 397 2.59 8.12 -23.97
N LYS A 398 3.45 8.31 -22.95
CA LYS A 398 4.91 8.29 -23.17
C LYS A 398 5.40 6.88 -23.53
N LEU A 399 6.10 6.79 -24.66
CA LEU A 399 6.67 5.56 -25.23
C LEU A 399 8.21 5.60 -25.18
N PRO A 400 8.90 4.46 -25.38
CA PRO A 400 10.36 4.44 -25.52
C PRO A 400 10.82 5.26 -26.73
N GLY A 401 11.89 6.02 -26.56
CA GLY A 401 12.59 6.69 -27.66
C GLY A 401 13.70 5.82 -28.25
N LEU A 402 14.19 6.21 -29.43
CA LEU A 402 15.38 5.63 -30.07
C LEU A 402 16.41 6.74 -30.27
N SER A 403 17.64 6.49 -29.82
CA SER A 403 18.80 7.36 -30.02
C SER A 403 19.79 6.62 -30.92
N GLY A 404 20.23 7.25 -32.01
CA GLY A 404 21.01 6.57 -33.07
C GLY A 404 22.52 6.47 -32.84
N SER A 405 23.08 7.27 -31.93
CA SER A 405 24.53 7.43 -31.78
C SER A 405 24.95 7.41 -30.30
N PRO A 406 25.34 6.25 -29.74
CA PRO A 406 25.19 4.90 -30.30
C PRO A 406 23.72 4.44 -30.29
N PRO A 407 23.33 3.42 -31.09
CA PRO A 407 21.99 2.85 -31.10
C PRO A 407 21.55 2.37 -29.71
N ARG A 408 20.56 3.05 -29.10
CA ARG A 408 20.03 2.72 -27.78
C ARG A 408 18.56 3.08 -27.62
N LEU A 409 17.84 2.23 -26.88
CA LEU A 409 16.49 2.50 -26.40
C LEU A 409 16.55 3.51 -25.25
N THR A 410 15.81 4.61 -25.35
CA THR A 410 15.73 5.65 -24.32
C THR A 410 14.34 5.70 -23.68
N TYR A 411 14.25 6.28 -22.48
CA TYR A 411 13.00 6.57 -21.78
C TYR A 411 12.97 8.05 -21.41
N ASP A 412 11.78 8.60 -21.21
CA ASP A 412 11.58 9.97 -20.75
C ASP A 412 11.57 10.01 -19.21
N PRO A 413 12.35 10.89 -18.55
CA PRO A 413 12.47 10.90 -17.09
C PRO A 413 11.20 11.38 -16.35
N HIS A 414 10.19 11.87 -17.09
CA HIS A 414 8.85 12.16 -16.57
C HIS A 414 7.87 11.00 -16.71
N GLY A 415 8.15 9.95 -17.50
CA GLY A 415 7.27 8.79 -17.55
C GLY A 415 7.49 7.80 -18.71
N LEU A 416 6.95 6.60 -18.53
CA LEU A 416 6.81 5.56 -19.56
C LEU A 416 5.48 4.82 -19.28
N THR A 417 4.69 4.57 -20.32
CA THR A 417 3.31 4.10 -20.19
C THR A 417 3.14 2.86 -19.31
N LEU A 418 2.11 2.89 -18.46
CA LEU A 418 1.69 1.79 -17.60
C LEU A 418 1.29 0.54 -18.41
N LEU A 419 0.95 0.69 -19.70
CA LEU A 419 0.66 -0.44 -20.59
C LEU A 419 1.91 -1.25 -20.98
N LEU A 420 3.10 -0.66 -20.87
CA LEU A 420 4.39 -1.36 -21.05
C LEU A 420 4.99 -1.78 -19.70
N THR A 421 4.87 -0.95 -18.67
CA THR A 421 5.47 -1.19 -17.35
C THR A 421 4.61 -2.06 -16.43
N LEU A 422 3.31 -2.25 -16.73
CA LEU A 422 2.44 -3.29 -16.18
C LEU A 422 1.43 -3.78 -17.25
N PRO A 423 1.86 -4.61 -18.24
CA PRO A 423 0.99 -5.03 -19.35
C PRO A 423 -0.23 -5.87 -18.93
N LEU A 424 -0.26 -6.37 -17.67
CA LEU A 424 -1.43 -7.04 -17.10
C LEU A 424 -2.69 -6.14 -17.02
N LEU A 425 -2.55 -4.81 -17.08
CA LEU A 425 -3.66 -3.86 -17.04
C LEU A 425 -4.78 -4.19 -18.05
N VAL A 426 -4.41 -4.66 -19.25
CA VAL A 426 -5.37 -5.02 -20.31
C VAL A 426 -6.37 -6.10 -19.85
N PHE A 427 -5.91 -7.05 -19.03
CA PHE A 427 -6.75 -8.14 -18.51
C PHE A 427 -7.68 -7.71 -17.37
N LEU A 428 -7.41 -6.56 -16.74
CA LEU A 428 -8.27 -5.99 -15.69
C LEU A 428 -9.53 -5.35 -16.29
N LEU A 429 -9.44 -4.83 -17.52
CA LEU A 429 -10.56 -4.27 -18.27
C LEU A 429 -11.52 -5.36 -18.79
N ILE A 430 -10.99 -6.57 -19.03
CA ILE A 430 -11.74 -7.72 -19.57
C ILE A 430 -11.65 -8.92 -18.60
N PRO A 431 -12.15 -8.82 -17.36
CA PRO A 431 -12.05 -9.88 -16.36
C PRO A 431 -12.99 -11.05 -16.69
N LYS A 432 -12.51 -12.29 -16.50
CA LYS A 432 -13.32 -13.52 -16.65
C LYS A 432 -14.26 -13.79 -15.48
N ARG A 433 -14.00 -13.20 -14.31
CA ARG A 433 -14.85 -13.29 -13.10
C ARG A 433 -14.87 -11.94 -12.39
N LYS A 434 -16.00 -11.60 -11.76
CA LYS A 434 -16.20 -10.40 -10.93
C LYS A 434 -16.67 -10.79 -9.52
N PRO A 435 -15.82 -11.44 -8.69
CA PRO A 435 -16.18 -11.83 -7.33
C PRO A 435 -16.41 -10.60 -6.41
N ARG A 436 -16.93 -10.81 -5.19
CA ARG A 436 -17.36 -9.73 -4.27
C ARG A 436 -16.34 -8.60 -4.04
N LEU A 437 -15.04 -8.92 -4.06
CA LEU A 437 -13.93 -7.97 -3.87
C LEU A 437 -13.56 -7.19 -5.14
N HIS A 438 -13.99 -7.62 -6.33
CA HIS A 438 -13.61 -6.99 -7.60
C HIS A 438 -14.01 -5.51 -7.65
N TRP A 439 -15.19 -5.15 -7.12
CA TRP A 439 -15.63 -3.76 -7.11
C TRP A 439 -14.95 -2.90 -6.03
N PRO A 440 -14.85 -3.31 -4.74
CA PRO A 440 -14.07 -2.59 -3.75
C PRO A 440 -12.63 -2.32 -4.16
N VAL A 441 -11.92 -3.33 -4.71
CA VAL A 441 -10.52 -3.15 -5.11
C VAL A 441 -10.41 -2.19 -6.30
N TRP A 442 -11.30 -2.24 -7.29
CA TRP A 442 -11.33 -1.25 -8.38
C TRP A 442 -11.61 0.17 -7.89
N LEU A 443 -12.58 0.34 -6.99
CA LEU A 443 -12.90 1.66 -6.44
C LEU A 443 -11.74 2.19 -5.56
N THR A 444 -11.05 1.30 -4.84
CA THR A 444 -9.83 1.61 -4.06
C THR A 444 -8.70 2.09 -4.98
N VAL A 445 -8.44 1.38 -6.09
CA VAL A 445 -7.47 1.82 -7.12
C VAL A 445 -7.86 3.20 -7.65
N ALA A 446 -9.13 3.42 -8.01
CA ALA A 446 -9.59 4.67 -8.58
C ALA A 446 -9.37 5.86 -7.62
N VAL A 447 -9.79 5.76 -6.35
CA VAL A 447 -9.61 6.87 -5.38
C VAL A 447 -8.16 7.09 -4.96
N THR A 448 -7.31 6.05 -5.02
CA THR A 448 -5.86 6.17 -4.72
C THR A 448 -5.10 6.82 -5.88
N ALA A 449 -5.48 6.50 -7.13
CA ALA A 449 -4.85 7.06 -8.33
C ALA A 449 -5.29 8.50 -8.64
N LEU A 450 -6.56 8.84 -8.39
CA LEU A 450 -7.17 10.11 -8.82
C LEU A 450 -6.40 11.37 -8.35
N PRO A 451 -5.96 11.50 -7.08
CA PRO A 451 -5.20 12.69 -6.65
C PRO A 451 -3.86 12.84 -7.39
N GLY A 452 -3.20 11.72 -7.71
CA GLY A 452 -1.93 11.72 -8.45
C GLY A 452 -2.05 12.25 -9.87
N LEU A 453 -3.21 12.05 -10.53
CA LEU A 453 -3.48 12.64 -11.83
C LEU A 453 -3.62 14.18 -11.77
N PHE A 454 -4.11 14.70 -10.64
CA PHE A 454 -4.24 16.13 -10.41
C PHE A 454 -3.06 16.73 -9.64
N TYR A 455 -1.96 16.00 -9.42
CA TYR A 455 -0.84 16.46 -8.61
C TYR A 455 0.19 17.25 -9.42
N GLN A 456 0.87 18.21 -8.79
CA GLN A 456 1.86 19.05 -9.44
C GLN A 456 3.03 18.26 -10.06
N ASN A 457 3.54 17.21 -9.39
CA ASN A 457 4.67 16.45 -9.93
C ASN A 457 4.16 15.29 -10.79
N THR A 458 4.93 14.88 -11.80
CA THR A 458 4.73 13.60 -12.52
C THR A 458 5.43 12.42 -11.83
N GLY A 459 6.43 12.71 -10.98
CA GLY A 459 7.28 11.74 -10.27
C GLY A 459 8.78 11.90 -10.56
N TYR A 460 9.17 12.81 -11.46
CA TYR A 460 10.54 13.05 -11.94
C TYR A 460 11.61 13.10 -10.82
N MET A 461 12.78 12.46 -10.96
CA MET A 461 13.17 11.54 -12.06
C MET A 461 12.64 10.13 -11.82
N GLN A 462 12.11 9.50 -12.87
CA GLN A 462 11.56 8.14 -12.78
C GLN A 462 11.78 7.31 -14.05
N PHE A 463 11.55 6.00 -13.92
CA PHE A 463 11.27 5.11 -15.04
C PHE A 463 9.81 4.66 -14.88
N GLY A 464 8.99 4.79 -15.93
CA GLY A 464 7.54 4.61 -15.77
C GLY A 464 6.87 5.74 -14.98
N PHE A 465 5.58 5.58 -14.68
CA PHE A 465 4.80 6.48 -13.84
C PHE A 465 4.73 5.95 -12.41
N ARG A 466 5.74 6.27 -11.57
CA ARG A 466 5.99 5.56 -10.30
C ARG A 466 4.88 5.68 -9.26
N PHE A 467 4.05 6.73 -9.33
CA PHE A 467 2.87 6.86 -8.47
C PHE A 467 1.87 5.72 -8.63
N SER A 468 1.98 4.89 -9.68
CA SER A 468 1.23 3.63 -9.76
C SER A 468 1.60 2.63 -8.67
N ILE A 469 2.79 2.71 -8.06
CA ILE A 469 3.25 1.79 -7.02
C ILE A 469 2.29 1.80 -5.82
N ASP A 470 1.77 2.98 -5.44
CA ASP A 470 0.79 3.15 -4.35
C ASP A 470 -0.45 2.25 -4.52
N TYR A 471 -0.89 1.99 -5.76
CA TYR A 471 -2.04 1.14 -6.07
C TYR A 471 -1.71 -0.15 -6.84
N THR A 472 -0.43 -0.44 -7.10
CA THR A 472 0.03 -1.64 -7.83
C THR A 472 -0.34 -2.97 -7.13
N PRO A 473 -0.25 -3.10 -5.79
CA PRO A 473 -0.74 -4.29 -5.10
C PRO A 473 -2.22 -4.57 -5.40
N TYR A 474 -3.05 -3.53 -5.39
CA TYR A 474 -4.48 -3.64 -5.70
C TYR A 474 -4.74 -3.99 -7.18
N LEU A 475 -3.94 -3.48 -8.12
CA LEU A 475 -4.00 -3.90 -9.54
C LEU A 475 -3.68 -5.39 -9.72
N LEU A 476 -2.68 -5.91 -9.00
CA LEU A 476 -2.35 -7.35 -9.02
C LEU A 476 -3.39 -8.20 -8.27
N LEU A 477 -4.04 -7.67 -7.22
CA LEU A 477 -5.23 -8.29 -6.63
C LEU A 477 -6.41 -8.33 -7.62
N LEU A 478 -6.63 -7.30 -8.43
CA LEU A 478 -7.64 -7.34 -9.50
C LEU A 478 -7.32 -8.39 -10.55
N PHE A 479 -6.05 -8.55 -10.94
CA PHE A 479 -5.65 -9.64 -11.83
C PHE A 479 -5.94 -11.02 -11.21
N ALA A 480 -5.72 -11.16 -9.89
CA ALA A 480 -6.11 -12.35 -9.16
C ALA A 480 -7.65 -12.56 -9.23
N LEU A 481 -8.43 -11.60 -8.72
CA LEU A 481 -9.89 -11.70 -8.66
C LEU A 481 -10.56 -11.87 -10.03
N GLY A 482 -9.97 -11.31 -11.09
CA GLY A 482 -10.44 -11.36 -12.48
C GLY A 482 -10.45 -12.75 -13.13
N GLY A 483 -9.93 -13.79 -12.47
CA GLY A 483 -10.10 -15.19 -12.89
C GLY A 483 -9.28 -15.64 -14.11
N TRP A 484 -8.35 -14.82 -14.62
CA TRP A 484 -7.47 -15.21 -15.72
C TRP A 484 -6.44 -16.27 -15.31
N SER A 485 -6.24 -17.26 -16.18
CA SER A 485 -5.22 -18.31 -16.02
C SER A 485 -3.84 -17.79 -16.44
N LEU A 486 -2.84 -18.01 -15.59
CA LEU A 486 -1.43 -17.70 -15.90
C LEU A 486 -0.85 -18.59 -17.01
N ARG A 487 -1.52 -19.68 -17.39
CA ARG A 487 -1.16 -20.52 -18.56
C ARG A 487 -1.72 -19.98 -19.89
N HIS A 488 -2.54 -18.92 -19.86
CA HIS A 488 -3.11 -18.34 -21.08
C HIS A 488 -2.02 -17.59 -21.88
N ARG A 489 -1.82 -17.91 -23.16
CA ARG A 489 -0.69 -17.41 -23.97
C ARG A 489 -0.52 -15.89 -23.92
N ALA A 490 -1.60 -15.12 -24.01
CA ALA A 490 -1.55 -13.65 -23.94
C ALA A 490 -1.18 -13.13 -22.52
N VAL A 491 -1.53 -13.86 -21.46
CA VAL A 491 -1.12 -13.52 -20.09
C VAL A 491 0.37 -13.81 -19.91
N VAL A 492 0.87 -14.94 -20.42
CA VAL A 492 2.31 -15.25 -20.42
C VAL A 492 3.09 -14.17 -21.17
N ALA A 493 2.62 -13.76 -22.36
CA ALA A 493 3.25 -12.68 -23.12
C ALA A 493 3.29 -11.35 -22.35
N ALA A 494 2.19 -10.98 -21.66
CA ALA A 494 2.13 -9.77 -20.82
C ALA A 494 3.04 -9.83 -19.59
N LEU A 495 3.18 -11.00 -18.95
CA LEU A 495 4.11 -11.23 -17.85
C LEU A 495 5.57 -11.13 -18.31
N VAL A 496 5.91 -11.73 -19.45
CA VAL A 496 7.26 -11.66 -20.05
C VAL A 496 7.59 -10.24 -20.48
N LEU A 497 6.66 -9.53 -21.15
CA LEU A 497 6.86 -8.13 -21.53
C LEU A 497 7.05 -7.24 -20.29
N GLY A 498 6.24 -7.40 -19.25
CA GLY A 498 6.40 -6.68 -17.99
C GLY A 498 7.75 -6.96 -17.33
N GLY A 499 8.20 -8.22 -17.30
CA GLY A 499 9.52 -8.59 -16.81
C GLY A 499 10.67 -7.95 -17.61
N LEU A 500 10.60 -7.97 -18.95
CA LEU A 500 11.62 -7.38 -19.82
C LEU A 500 11.68 -5.85 -19.69
N VAL A 501 10.54 -5.16 -19.65
CA VAL A 501 10.47 -3.69 -19.52
C VAL A 501 10.97 -3.24 -18.14
N ASN A 502 10.64 -3.96 -17.06
CA ASN A 502 11.10 -3.59 -15.72
C ASN A 502 12.54 -4.05 -15.42
N PHE A 503 13.04 -5.11 -16.07
CA PHE A 503 14.48 -5.41 -16.15
C PHE A 503 15.23 -4.28 -16.85
N TRP A 504 14.75 -3.79 -17.99
CA TRP A 504 15.33 -2.62 -18.66
C TRP A 504 15.30 -1.39 -17.75
N GLY A 505 14.20 -1.16 -17.03
CA GLY A 505 14.13 -0.13 -15.99
C GLY A 505 15.19 -0.30 -14.89
N ALA A 506 15.34 -1.49 -14.30
CA ALA A 506 16.30 -1.76 -13.23
C ALA A 506 17.78 -1.57 -13.65
N VAL A 507 18.10 -1.79 -14.94
CA VAL A 507 19.46 -1.67 -15.50
C VAL A 507 19.75 -0.30 -16.11
N ALA A 508 18.80 0.29 -16.83
CA ALA A 508 19.00 1.52 -17.60
C ALA A 508 18.53 2.79 -16.88
N PHE A 509 17.60 2.70 -15.92
CA PHE A 509 17.35 3.83 -15.03
C PHE A 509 18.61 4.09 -14.21
N ARG A 510 19.12 5.32 -14.26
CA ARG A 510 20.33 5.75 -13.54
C ARG A 510 20.03 6.64 -12.33
N GLY A 511 18.85 7.28 -12.33
CA GLY A 511 18.30 8.03 -11.21
C GLY A 511 18.94 9.40 -11.00
N TYR A 512 18.42 10.13 -10.02
CA TYR A 512 19.02 11.40 -9.55
C TYR A 512 20.49 11.21 -9.12
N THR A 513 20.78 10.02 -8.60
CA THR A 513 22.10 9.49 -8.23
C THR A 513 23.22 9.81 -9.22
N GLU A 514 22.94 9.80 -10.54
CA GLU A 514 23.93 10.09 -11.57
C GLU A 514 23.87 11.52 -12.14
N LEU A 515 22.86 12.33 -11.81
CA LEU A 515 22.96 13.77 -12.09
C LEU A 515 23.94 14.41 -11.10
N VAL A 516 23.79 14.17 -9.80
CA VAL A 516 24.68 14.73 -8.75
C VAL A 516 26.15 14.38 -8.98
N ARG A 517 26.43 13.21 -9.56
CA ARG A 517 27.80 12.72 -9.86
C ARG A 517 28.42 13.32 -11.12
N ASN A 518 27.71 14.17 -11.86
CA ASN A 518 28.17 14.85 -13.08
C ASN A 518 28.11 16.39 -12.94
N TRP A 519 28.11 16.91 -11.71
CA TRP A 519 28.18 18.32 -11.34
C TRP A 519 29.33 18.56 -10.35
#